data_AF-A0A847W8Y1-F1
#
_entry.id   AF-A0A847W8Y1-F1
#
_cell.length_a   1.000
_cell.length_b   1.000
_cell.length_c   1.000
_cell.angle_alpha   90.00
_cell.angle_beta   90.00
_cell.angle_gamma   90.00
#
_symmetry.space_group_name_H-M   'P 1'
#
loop_
_entity.id
_entity.type
_entity.pdbx_description
1 polymer ?
#
loop_
_entity_poly.entity_id
_entity_poly.type
_entity_poly.pdbx_seq_one_letter_code
_entity_poly.pdbx_strand_id
1 'polypeptide(L)'
;MPVTFDPTVCIGCNKCVEVCPIDVFIPNPKKGATPIILHAEECWYCGCCAIDCPTPGAMKFNWPLPLKPRWRNKETGEIKQL
;
A
#
# COMPACT_ATOMS: atom_id res chain seq x y z
N MET A 1 0.41 2.91 -10.85
CA MET A 1 -0.05 3.01 -9.46
C MET A 1 0.91 2.25 -8.53
N PRO A 2 1.22 2.74 -7.31
CA PRO A 2 2.14 2.07 -6.39
C PRO A 2 1.57 0.80 -5.73
N VAL A 3 0.26 0.58 -5.76
CA VAL A 3 -0.40 -0.54 -5.07
C VAL A 3 -0.75 -1.66 -6.05
N THR A 4 -0.52 -2.90 -5.62
CA THR A 4 -0.99 -4.11 -6.30
C THR A 4 -1.59 -5.07 -5.26
N PHE A 5 -2.65 -5.79 -5.62
CA PHE A 5 -3.31 -6.75 -4.74
C PHE A 5 -3.01 -8.19 -5.17
N ASP A 6 -2.84 -9.08 -4.21
CA ASP A 6 -2.86 -10.53 -4.43
C ASP A 6 -4.29 -11.05 -4.19
N PRO A 7 -5.03 -11.45 -5.23
CA PRO A 7 -6.41 -11.92 -5.09
C PRO A 7 -6.52 -13.29 -4.41
N THR A 8 -5.43 -14.04 -4.25
CA THR A 8 -5.43 -15.33 -3.55
C THR A 8 -5.34 -15.18 -2.03
N VAL A 9 -4.80 -14.05 -1.57
CA VAL A 9 -4.60 -13.73 -0.16
C VAL A 9 -5.62 -12.69 0.33
N CYS A 10 -6.01 -11.74 -0.51
CA CYS A 10 -6.96 -10.70 -0.16
C CYS A 10 -8.33 -11.30 0.20
N ILE A 11 -8.86 -10.94 1.37
CA ILE A 11 -10.16 -11.40 1.86
C ILE A 11 -11.33 -10.43 1.54
N GLY A 12 -11.07 -9.37 0.77
CA GLY A 12 -12.09 -8.37 0.42
C GLY A 12 -12.69 -7.62 1.61
N CYS A 13 -11.91 -7.36 2.67
CA CYS A 13 -12.37 -6.69 3.90
C CYS A 13 -12.59 -5.18 3.75
N ASN A 14 -12.18 -4.58 2.64
CA ASN A 14 -12.27 -3.14 2.35
C ASN A 14 -11.55 -2.20 3.33
N LYS A 15 -10.69 -2.70 4.23
CA LYS A 15 -9.91 -1.82 5.12
C LYS A 15 -9.10 -0.77 4.37
N CYS A 16 -8.51 -1.15 3.23
CA CYS A 16 -7.78 -0.25 2.34
C CYS A 16 -8.65 0.85 1.71
N VAL A 17 -9.95 0.62 1.54
CA VAL A 17 -10.92 1.63 1.09
C VAL A 17 -11.13 2.66 2.22
N GLU A 18 -11.40 2.18 3.43
CA GLU A 18 -11.68 3.04 4.61
C GLU A 18 -10.51 3.96 4.99
N VAL A 19 -9.27 3.47 4.88
CA VAL A 19 -8.08 4.21 5.34
C VAL A 19 -7.46 5.09 4.25
N CYS A 20 -7.98 5.04 3.01
CA CYS A 20 -7.47 5.85 1.93
C CYS A 20 -7.98 7.30 2.10
N PRO A 21 -7.11 8.29 2.36
CA PRO A 21 -7.56 9.66 2.65
C PRO A 21 -8.10 10.42 1.43
N ILE A 22 -8.03 9.81 0.25
CA ILE A 22 -8.34 10.41 -1.07
C ILE A 22 -9.14 9.44 -1.94
N ASP A 23 -9.76 8.42 -1.33
CA ASP A 23 -10.74 7.54 -1.99
C ASP A 23 -10.32 6.92 -3.34
N VAL A 24 -9.04 6.50 -3.45
CA VAL A 24 -8.49 5.85 -4.66
C VAL A 24 -9.18 4.50 -4.96
N PHE A 25 -9.73 3.86 -3.93
CA PHE A 25 -10.33 2.54 -4.02
C PHE A 25 -11.83 2.60 -3.80
N ILE A 26 -12.56 1.68 -4.44
CA ILE A 26 -13.96 1.41 -4.13
C ILE A 26 -14.16 -0.09 -3.81
N PRO A 27 -15.19 -0.45 -3.02
CA PRO A 27 -15.51 -1.84 -2.75
C PRO A 27 -15.82 -2.61 -4.05
N ASN A 28 -15.41 -3.88 -4.09
CA ASN A 28 -15.79 -4.76 -5.20
C ASN A 28 -17.24 -5.25 -5.02
N PRO A 29 -18.09 -5.24 -6.06
CA PRO A 29 -19.43 -5.82 -5.97
C PRO A 29 -19.42 -7.33 -5.67
N LYS A 30 -18.36 -8.04 -6.05
CA LYS A 30 -18.16 -9.45 -5.70
C LYS A 30 -17.56 -9.53 -4.29
N LYS A 31 -18.32 -10.14 -3.36
CA LYS A 31 -17.83 -10.39 -1.99
C LYS A 31 -16.52 -11.18 -2.01
N GLY A 32 -15.57 -10.76 -1.18
CA GLY A 32 -14.25 -11.38 -1.04
C GLY A 32 -13.26 -11.06 -2.16
N ALA A 33 -13.67 -10.34 -3.21
CA ALA A 33 -12.74 -9.90 -4.25
C ALA A 33 -11.95 -8.67 -3.80
N THR A 34 -10.80 -8.44 -4.46
CA THR A 34 -9.97 -7.25 -4.26
C THR A 34 -10.74 -5.98 -4.59
N PRO A 35 -10.52 -4.86 -3.87
CA PRO A 35 -11.16 -3.60 -4.20
C PRO A 35 -10.81 -3.14 -5.61
N ILE A 36 -11.69 -2.34 -6.20
CA ILE A 36 -11.47 -1.76 -7.52
C ILE A 36 -10.67 -0.47 -7.32
N ILE A 37 -9.70 -0.26 -8.20
CA ILE A 37 -8.88 0.94 -8.25
C ILE A 37 -9.57 1.90 -9.20
N LEU A 38 -10.04 3.04 -8.69
CA LEU A 38 -10.78 4.03 -9.47
C LEU A 38 -9.90 5.20 -9.89
N HIS A 39 -9.18 5.81 -8.94
CA HIS A 39 -8.37 7.03 -9.14
C HIS A 39 -6.89 6.77 -8.90
N ALA A 40 -6.29 5.91 -9.71
CA ALA A 40 -4.93 5.41 -9.52
C ALA A 40 -3.85 6.52 -9.49
N GLU A 41 -4.08 7.57 -10.26
CA GLU A 41 -3.24 8.74 -10.46
C GLU A 41 -3.26 9.72 -9.28
N GLU A 42 -4.32 9.72 -8.48
CA GLU A 42 -4.47 10.61 -7.34
C GLU A 42 -3.71 10.13 -6.10
N CYS A 43 -3.20 8.88 -6.12
CA CYS A 43 -2.52 8.25 -5.00
C CYS A 43 -1.45 9.14 -4.35
N TRP A 44 -1.63 9.50 -3.07
CA TRP A 44 -0.70 10.34 -2.29
C TRP A 44 0.60 9.64 -1.87
N TYR A 45 0.75 8.36 -2.19
CA TYR A 45 1.88 7.55 -1.76
C TYR A 45 2.07 7.43 -0.24
N CYS A 46 1.00 7.59 0.57
CA CYS A 46 1.09 7.53 2.04
C CYS A 46 1.33 6.13 2.60
N GLY A 47 1.00 5.07 1.86
CA GLY A 47 1.16 3.69 2.29
C GLY A 47 0.17 3.19 3.36
N CYS A 48 -0.77 4.02 3.85
CA CYS A 48 -1.73 3.62 4.90
C CYS A 48 -2.47 2.33 4.58
N CYS A 49 -2.89 2.16 3.32
CA CYS A 49 -3.58 0.95 2.88
C CYS A 49 -2.76 -0.34 3.11
N ALA A 50 -1.44 -0.29 2.90
CA ALA A 50 -0.55 -1.43 3.08
C ALA A 50 -0.15 -1.67 4.54
N ILE A 51 -0.06 -0.60 5.34
CA ILE A 51 0.25 -0.68 6.77
C ILE A 51 -0.95 -1.27 7.53
N ASP A 52 -2.16 -0.82 7.22
CA ASP A 52 -3.38 -1.21 7.95
C ASP A 52 -4.02 -2.47 7.38
N CYS A 53 -3.47 -3.06 6.32
CA CYS A 53 -3.98 -4.30 5.77
C CYS A 53 -3.86 -5.42 6.81
N PRO A 54 -4.97 -6.02 7.28
CA PRO A 54 -4.93 -7.04 8.32
C PRO A 54 -4.40 -8.38 7.80
N THR A 55 -4.19 -8.51 6.49
CA THR A 55 -3.76 -9.75 5.84
C THR A 55 -2.39 -9.54 5.21
N PRO A 56 -1.30 -9.95 5.89
CA PRO A 56 0.05 -9.84 5.34
C PRO A 56 0.14 -10.51 3.96
N GLY A 57 0.74 -9.80 3.00
CA GLY A 57 0.90 -10.29 1.63
C GLY A 57 -0.31 -10.07 0.70
N ALA A 58 -1.47 -9.65 1.21
CA ALA A 58 -2.64 -9.34 0.37
C ALA A 58 -2.40 -8.14 -0.57
N MET A 59 -1.43 -7.28 -0.24
CA MET A 59 -1.05 -6.18 -1.09
C MET A 59 0.44 -5.87 -1.02
N LYS A 60 0.95 -5.32 -2.13
CA LYS A 60 2.30 -4.82 -2.26
C LYS A 60 2.26 -3.34 -2.61
N PHE A 61 2.98 -2.56 -1.82
CA PHE A 61 3.14 -1.12 -2.03
C PHE A 61 4.56 -0.82 -2.50
N ASN A 62 4.69 -0.26 -3.70
CA ASN A 62 5.97 0.17 -4.24
C ASN A 62 6.24 1.64 -3.90
N TRP A 63 7.00 1.86 -2.84
CA TRP A 63 7.42 3.21 -2.45
C TRP A 63 8.31 3.86 -3.53
N PRO A 64 8.02 5.10 -3.95
CA PRO A 64 8.87 5.82 -4.88
C PRO A 64 10.24 6.09 -4.24
N LEU A 65 11.30 6.16 -5.06
CA LEU A 65 12.68 6.30 -4.59
C LEU A 65 12.90 7.47 -3.60
N PRO A 66 12.31 8.66 -3.79
CA PRO A 66 12.46 9.75 -2.83
C PRO A 66 11.92 9.45 -1.43
N LEU A 67 10.95 8.54 -1.32
CA LEU A 67 10.34 8.12 -0.04
C LEU A 67 11.00 6.87 0.55
N LYS A 68 12.16 6.44 0.03
CA LYS A 68 12.99 5.38 0.60
C LYS A 68 14.20 6.00 1.31
N PRO A 69 14.00 6.63 2.49
CA PRO A 69 15.08 7.31 3.18
C PRO A 69 16.19 6.31 3.50
N ARG A 70 17.41 6.70 3.13
CA ARG A 70 18.61 5.99 3.52
C ARG A 70 19.25 6.78 4.64
N TRP A 71 19.53 6.13 5.75
CA TRP A 71 20.31 6.73 6.82
C TRP A 71 21.71 6.14 6.80
N ARG A 72 22.69 6.98 7.09
CA ARG A 72 24.09 6.59 7.19
C ARG A 72 24.50 6.66 8.65
N ASN A 73 24.99 5.55 9.19
CA ASN A 73 25.64 5.56 10.49
C ASN A 73 26.94 6.38 10.41
N LYS A 74 27.08 7.40 11.27
CA LYS A 74 28.24 8.29 11.26
C LYS A 74 29.53 7.58 11.71
N GLU A 75 29.42 6.57 12.56
CA GLU A 75 30.56 5.86 13.15
C GLU A 75 31.02 4.69 12.27
N THR A 76 30.08 3.86 11.81
CA THR A 76 30.40 2.67 11.00
C THR A 76 30.41 2.95 9.51
N GLY A 77 29.86 4.08 9.06
CA GLY A 77 29.68 4.41 7.65
C GLY A 77 28.60 3.60 6.94
N GLU A 78 27.95 2.65 7.63
CA GLU A 78 26.94 1.75 7.07
C GLU A 78 25.70 2.52 6.62
N ILE A 79 25.22 2.23 5.41
CA ILE A 79 24.00 2.82 4.85
C ILE A 79 22.88 1.80 4.97
N LYS A 80 21.83 2.15 5.71
CA LYS A 80 20.61 1.33 5.84
C LYS A 80 19.43 2.06 5.24
N GLN A 81 18.50 1.30 4.69
CA GLN A 81 17.23 1.78 4.18
C GLN A 81 16.13 1.25 5.10
N LEU A 82 15.19 2.13 5.49
CA LEU A 82 13.94 1.70 6.13
C LEU A 82 13.13 0.79 5.19
#